data_AF-A0A934HUD4-F1
#
_entry.id   AF-A0A934HUD4-F1
#
_cell.length_a   1.000
_cell.length_b   1.000
_cell.length_c   1.000
_cell.angle_alpha   90.00
_cell.angle_beta   90.00
_cell.angle_gamma   90.00
#
_symmetry.space_group_name_H-M   'P 1'
#
loop_
_entity.id
_entity.type
_entity.pdbx_description
1 polymer ?
#
loop_
_entity_poly.entity_id
_entity_poly.type
_entity_poly.pdbx_seq_one_letter_code
_entity_poly.pdbx_strand_id
1 'polypeptide(L)'
;MSGYVESTKKAEISMRLSEFEMPPMQDVLIVGKKAPIGPEGARRMADALSPDQYDIIRIDHEAIEAVVIRKSLLNILPKERLIPLVLEEGGRIATPSMIIKVQVNIVLQVSRSIDI
;
A
#
# COMPACT_ATOMS: atom_id res chain seq x y z
N MET A 1 -28.33 48.46 -23.57
CA MET A 1 -28.46 48.00 -22.17
C MET A 1 -27.44 46.90 -21.96
N SER A 2 -26.54 47.13 -21.01
CA SER A 2 -25.37 46.31 -20.71
C SER A 2 -25.79 45.04 -19.96
N GLY A 3 -25.51 43.87 -20.54
CA GLY A 3 -25.58 42.59 -19.83
C GLY A 3 -24.16 42.22 -19.43
N TYR A 4 -23.92 42.12 -18.12
CA TYR A 4 -22.61 41.86 -17.52
C TYR A 4 -21.98 40.58 -18.09
N VAL A 5 -20.73 40.67 -18.54
CA VAL A 5 -19.86 39.50 -18.71
C VAL A 5 -19.48 39.06 -17.30
N GLU A 6 -20.09 38.00 -16.81
CA GLU A 6 -19.71 37.39 -15.54
C GLU A 6 -18.42 36.59 -15.77
N SER A 7 -17.28 37.28 -15.66
CA SER A 7 -15.97 36.62 -15.64
C SER A 7 -15.90 35.76 -14.38
N THR A 8 -16.20 34.48 -14.47
CA THR A 8 -15.97 33.56 -13.36
C THR A 8 -14.47 33.27 -13.28
N LYS A 9 -13.77 34.04 -12.44
CA LYS A 9 -12.37 33.72 -12.11
C LYS A 9 -12.36 32.39 -11.35
N LYS A 10 -12.00 31.29 -12.03
CA LYS A 10 -11.73 29.99 -11.39
C LYS A 10 -10.34 30.02 -10.75
N ALA A 11 -10.29 29.80 -9.44
CA ALA A 11 -9.05 29.48 -8.74
C ALA A 11 -9.00 27.96 -8.56
N GLU A 12 -8.00 27.32 -9.15
CA GLU A 12 -7.66 25.92 -8.87
C GLU A 12 -6.49 25.91 -7.90
N ILE A 13 -6.72 25.37 -6.71
CA ILE A 13 -5.71 25.24 -5.67
C ILE A 13 -5.37 23.76 -5.56
N SER A 14 -4.17 23.39 -6.01
CA SER A 14 -3.60 22.06 -5.76
C SER A 14 -2.44 22.22 -4.79
N MET A 15 -2.63 21.72 -3.57
CA MET A 15 -1.61 21.69 -2.53
C MET A 15 -1.18 20.25 -2.28
N ARG A 16 0.12 19.98 -2.32
CA ARG A 16 0.72 18.74 -1.81
C ARG A 16 1.73 19.13 -0.74
N LEU A 17 1.34 18.94 0.51
CA LEU A 17 2.24 19.03 1.65
C LEU A 17 2.71 17.62 2.02
N SER A 18 3.99 17.46 2.32
CA SER A 18 4.56 16.22 2.86
C SER A 18 5.84 16.54 3.63
N GLU A 19 5.82 16.43 4.94
CA GLU A 19 7.00 16.01 5.69
C GLU A 19 6.54 15.29 6.95
N PHE A 20 6.91 14.01 7.08
CA PHE A 20 7.56 13.46 8.27
C PHE A 20 7.81 11.96 8.07
N GLU A 21 9.08 11.56 8.05
CA GLU A 21 9.50 10.16 8.19
C GLU A 21 9.58 9.80 9.67
N MET A 22 8.52 9.20 10.23
CA MET A 22 8.74 8.09 11.15
C MET A 22 7.50 7.18 11.23
N PRO A 23 7.65 5.86 11.03
CA PRO A 23 8.83 5.13 10.51
C PRO A 23 8.51 4.18 9.36
N PRO A 24 9.56 3.71 8.66
CA PRO A 24 9.49 3.27 7.28
C PRO A 24 9.05 1.82 7.20
N MET A 25 7.76 1.58 7.44
CA MET A 25 7.13 0.36 6.94
C MET A 25 6.20 0.80 5.82
N GLN A 26 6.56 0.38 4.62
CA GLN A 26 5.93 0.75 3.36
C GLN A 26 4.49 0.20 3.31
N ASP A 27 4.19 -0.55 2.28
CA ASP A 27 2.84 -1.02 2.01
C ASP A 27 2.75 -2.49 2.38
N VAL A 28 3.79 -3.25 2.01
CA VAL A 28 3.85 -4.70 2.19
C VAL A 28 5.29 -5.13 2.52
N LEU A 29 5.45 -6.08 3.44
CA LEU A 29 6.67 -6.84 3.64
C LEU A 29 6.46 -8.31 3.32
N ILE A 30 7.32 -8.88 2.50
CA ILE A 30 7.41 -10.31 2.29
C ILE A 30 8.49 -10.84 3.25
N VAL A 31 8.11 -11.79 4.10
CA VAL A 31 8.99 -12.36 5.11
C VAL A 31 9.33 -13.79 4.74
N GLY A 32 10.61 -14.07 4.53
CA GLY A 32 11.12 -15.42 4.29
C GLY A 32 11.09 -16.30 5.54
N LYS A 33 11.00 -17.63 5.35
CA LYS A 33 10.91 -18.64 6.42
C LYS A 33 12.08 -18.68 7.40
N LYS A 34 13.22 -18.12 7.03
CA LYS A 34 14.46 -18.04 7.81
C LYS A 34 14.97 -16.60 7.90
N ALA A 35 14.08 -15.63 7.71
CA ALA A 35 14.40 -14.23 7.83
C ALA A 35 14.94 -13.90 9.23
N PRO A 36 15.83 -12.90 9.36
CA PRO A 36 16.37 -12.48 10.66
C PRO A 36 15.27 -12.03 11.64
N ILE A 37 14.12 -11.60 11.11
CA ILE A 37 12.93 -11.24 11.87
C ILE A 37 11.74 -11.95 11.21
N GLY A 38 11.07 -12.82 11.96
CA GLY A 38 9.87 -13.52 11.49
C GLY A 38 8.63 -12.62 11.41
N PRO A 39 7.49 -13.14 10.89
CA PRO A 39 6.29 -12.35 10.61
C PRO A 39 5.77 -11.56 11.82
N GLU A 40 5.74 -12.19 13.00
CA GLU A 40 5.30 -11.53 14.24
C GLU A 40 6.28 -10.44 14.70
N GLY A 41 7.57 -10.61 14.44
CA GLY A 41 8.57 -9.57 14.73
C GLY A 41 8.43 -8.38 13.80
N ALA A 42 8.21 -8.64 12.51
CA ALA A 42 7.97 -7.61 11.51
C ALA A 42 6.68 -6.83 11.81
N ARG A 43 5.58 -7.53 12.14
CA ARG A 43 4.34 -6.87 12.57
C ARG A 43 4.53 -6.07 13.86
N ARG A 44 5.20 -6.60 14.88
CA ARG A 44 5.45 -5.86 16.14
C ARG A 44 6.24 -4.57 15.90
N MET A 45 7.23 -4.62 15.01
CA MET A 45 7.94 -3.43 14.57
C MET A 45 7.00 -2.43 13.92
N ALA A 46 6.07 -2.89 13.07
CA ALA A 46 5.07 -2.03 12.43
C ALA A 46 4.06 -1.43 13.42
N ASP A 47 3.56 -2.26 14.33
CA ASP A 47 2.56 -1.90 15.34
C ASP A 47 3.12 -0.91 16.38
N ALA A 48 4.43 -0.96 16.67
CA ALA A 48 5.08 0.03 17.55
C ALA A 48 4.94 1.47 17.03
N LEU A 49 4.64 1.61 15.74
CA LEU A 49 4.69 2.85 14.99
C LEU A 49 3.33 3.26 14.45
N SER A 50 2.51 2.27 14.14
CA SER A 50 1.16 2.42 13.64
C SER A 50 0.34 1.26 14.20
N PRO A 51 -0.15 1.38 15.46
CA PRO A 51 -0.82 0.29 16.15
C PRO A 51 -2.01 -0.25 15.36
N ASP A 52 -2.09 -1.56 15.24
CA ASP A 52 -3.22 -2.28 14.63
C ASP A 52 -3.47 -1.92 13.15
N GLN A 53 -2.46 -1.43 12.43
CA GLN A 53 -2.57 -1.06 11.02
C GLN A 53 -2.14 -2.16 10.04
N TYR A 54 -1.63 -3.29 10.54
CA TYR A 54 -1.07 -4.35 9.70
C TYR A 54 -1.65 -5.73 10.02
N ASP A 55 -1.85 -6.50 8.97
CA ASP A 55 -2.22 -7.92 9.04
C ASP A 55 -1.05 -8.80 8.62
N ILE A 56 -0.99 -10.01 9.20
CA ILE A 56 -0.10 -11.07 8.76
C ILE A 56 -0.91 -12.06 7.93
N ILE A 57 -0.53 -12.22 6.68
CA ILE A 57 -1.12 -13.20 5.77
C ILE A 57 -0.09 -14.30 5.57
N ARG A 58 -0.37 -15.49 6.13
CA ARG A 58 0.49 -16.67 5.96
C ARG A 58 0.41 -17.15 4.51
N ILE A 59 1.58 -17.45 3.93
CA ILE A 59 1.70 -17.85 2.54
C ILE A 59 2.24 -19.28 2.47
N ASP A 60 1.62 -20.11 1.63
CA ASP A 60 2.18 -21.39 1.22
C ASP A 60 3.10 -21.18 0.01
N HIS A 61 4.39 -21.01 0.27
CA HIS A 61 5.43 -20.80 -0.74
C HIS A 61 6.72 -21.45 -0.26
N GLU A 62 7.59 -21.88 -1.17
CA GLU A 62 8.83 -22.58 -0.81
C GLU A 62 9.74 -21.74 0.10
N ALA A 63 9.92 -20.46 -0.24
CA ALA A 63 10.82 -19.53 0.46
C ALA A 63 10.13 -18.57 1.45
N ILE A 64 8.84 -18.27 1.25
CA ILE A 64 8.12 -17.20 1.97
C ILE A 64 7.29 -17.83 3.09
N GLU A 65 7.29 -17.22 4.27
CA GLU A 65 6.44 -17.62 5.39
C GLU A 65 5.16 -16.80 5.45
N ALA A 66 5.27 -15.49 5.27
CA ALA A 66 4.14 -14.60 5.36
C ALA A 66 4.36 -13.29 4.60
N VAL A 67 3.26 -12.61 4.35
CA VAL A 67 3.19 -11.23 3.91
C VAL A 67 2.61 -10.41 5.05
N VAL A 68 3.34 -9.40 5.53
CA VAL A 68 2.84 -8.39 6.46
C VAL A 68 2.36 -7.21 5.64
N ILE A 69 1.07 -6.89 5.70
CA ILE A 69 0.44 -5.92 4.79
C ILE A 69 -0.37 -4.88 5.56
N ARG A 70 -0.32 -3.62 5.10
CA ARG A 70 -1.14 -2.55 5.64
C ARG A 70 -2.62 -2.79 5.33
N LYS A 71 -3.47 -2.80 6.37
CA LYS A 71 -4.92 -3.05 6.28
C LYS A 71 -5.63 -2.11 5.28
N SER A 72 -5.19 -0.86 5.17
CA SER A 72 -5.80 0.12 4.25
C SER A 72 -5.73 -0.30 2.78
N LEU A 73 -4.73 -1.09 2.37
CA LEU A 73 -4.64 -1.60 1.00
C LEU A 73 -5.72 -2.65 0.73
N LEU A 74 -6.06 -3.45 1.74
CA LEU A 74 -7.11 -4.48 1.67
C LEU A 74 -8.52 -3.86 1.59
N ASN A 75 -8.68 -2.62 2.08
CA ASN A 75 -9.92 -1.86 1.92
C ASN A 75 -10.11 -1.35 0.48
N ILE A 76 -9.02 -1.16 -0.28
CA ILE A 76 -9.05 -0.66 -1.67
C ILE A 76 -9.13 -1.83 -2.65
N LEU A 77 -8.32 -2.86 -2.44
CA LEU A 77 -8.27 -4.05 -3.28
C LEU A 77 -8.29 -5.31 -2.39
N PRO A 78 -9.20 -6.26 -2.63
CA PRO A 78 -9.32 -7.43 -1.78
C PRO A 78 -8.03 -8.27 -1.79
N LYS A 79 -7.77 -8.91 -0.66
CA LYS A 79 -6.61 -9.81 -0.41
C LYS A 79 -6.37 -10.78 -1.54
N GLU A 80 -7.43 -11.39 -2.06
CA GLU A 80 -7.39 -12.46 -3.08
C GLU A 80 -6.86 -11.95 -4.43
N ARG A 81 -6.85 -10.62 -4.63
CA ARG A 81 -6.30 -9.96 -5.81
C ARG A 81 -4.93 -9.37 -5.52
N LEU A 82 -4.77 -8.72 -4.36
CA LEU A 82 -3.55 -8.01 -4.03
C LEU A 82 -2.37 -8.95 -3.71
N ILE A 83 -2.61 -10.03 -2.97
CA ILE A 83 -1.54 -10.93 -2.54
C ILE A 83 -0.90 -11.68 -3.71
N PRO A 84 -1.65 -12.25 -4.68
CA PRO A 84 -1.03 -12.83 -5.87
C PRO A 84 -0.18 -11.83 -6.65
N LEU A 85 -0.62 -10.57 -6.81
CA LEU A 85 0.14 -9.54 -7.51
C LEU A 85 1.48 -9.24 -6.83
N VAL A 86 1.48 -9.14 -5.50
CA VAL A 86 2.72 -8.92 -4.73
C VAL A 86 3.66 -10.13 -4.83
N LEU A 87 3.10 -11.34 -4.76
CA LEU A 87 3.88 -12.58 -4.80
C LEU A 87 4.42 -12.92 -6.19
N GLU A 88 3.77 -12.48 -7.27
CA GLU A 88 4.19 -12.79 -8.63
C GLU A 88 5.63 -12.34 -8.91
N GLU A 89 5.96 -11.10 -8.56
CA GLU A 89 7.33 -10.58 -8.72
C GLU A 89 8.17 -10.80 -7.45
N GLY A 90 7.58 -10.63 -6.27
CA GLY A 90 8.28 -10.79 -5.00
C GLY A 90 8.74 -12.23 -4.74
N GLY A 91 7.95 -13.22 -5.15
CA GLY A 91 8.24 -14.64 -5.00
C GLY A 91 9.44 -15.10 -5.83
N ARG A 92 9.62 -14.55 -7.03
CA ARG A 92 10.73 -14.90 -7.95
C ARG A 92 12.11 -14.55 -7.40
N ILE A 93 12.19 -13.52 -6.57
CA ILE A 93 13.45 -13.05 -5.96
C ILE A 93 13.57 -13.42 -4.47
N ALA A 94 12.52 -13.98 -3.88
CA ALA A 94 12.49 -14.30 -2.47
C ALA A 94 13.41 -15.49 -2.17
N THR A 95 14.30 -15.29 -1.20
CA THR A 95 15.03 -16.40 -0.56
C THR A 95 14.54 -16.57 0.87
N PRO A 96 14.69 -17.76 1.47
CA PRO A 96 14.20 -17.99 2.83
C PRO A 96 14.75 -17.01 3.87
N SER A 97 15.96 -16.48 3.70
CA SER A 97 16.62 -15.58 4.65
C SER A 97 16.29 -14.10 4.46
N MET A 98 15.50 -13.73 3.45
CA MET A 98 15.24 -12.33 3.11
C MET A 98 13.97 -11.78 3.77
N ILE A 99 13.98 -10.46 3.96
CA ILE A 99 12.78 -9.65 4.16
C ILE A 99 12.76 -8.68 2.97
N ILE A 100 11.72 -8.76 2.14
CA ILE A 100 11.57 -7.90 0.97
C ILE A 100 10.53 -6.85 1.28
N LYS A 101 10.92 -5.59 1.06
CA LYS A 101 10.05 -4.43 1.20
C LYS A 101 9.39 -4.14 -0.15
N VAL A 102 8.07 -4.05 -0.17
CA VAL A 102 7.27 -3.78 -1.36
C VAL A 102 6.46 -2.52 -1.16
N GLN A 103 6.54 -1.63 -2.14
CA GLN A 103 5.77 -0.40 -2.20
C GLN A 103 4.66 -0.56 -3.24
N VAL A 104 3.43 -0.22 -2.86
CA VAL A 104 2.23 -0.37 -3.68
C VAL A 104 1.56 1.00 -3.78
N ASN A 105 1.53 1.56 -4.98
CA ASN A 105 0.80 2.79 -5.27
C ASN A 105 -0.48 2.46 -6.05
N ILE A 106 -1.64 2.72 -5.45
CA ILE A 106 -2.94 2.50 -6.08
C ILE A 106 -3.56 3.86 -6.42
N VAL A 107 -3.86 4.11 -7.69
CA VAL A 107 -4.54 5.32 -8.18
C VAL A 107 -5.87 4.92 -8.80
N LEU A 108 -6.98 5.44 -8.25
CA LEU A 108 -8.32 5.25 -8.80
C LEU A 108 -8.70 6.44 -9.68
N GLN A 109 -8.89 6.20 -10.97
CA GLN A 109 -9.38 7.22 -11.90
C GLN A 109 -10.85 6.95 -12.23
N VAL A 110 -11.72 7.91 -11.93
CA VAL A 110 -13.16 7.83 -12.23
C VAL A 110 -13.48 8.87 -13.30
N SER A 111 -14.06 8.43 -14.41
CA SER A 111 -14.65 9.30 -15.43
C SER A 111 -16.15 9.03 -15.48
N ARG A 112 -16.97 10.09 -15.42
CA ARG A 112 -18.42 10.00 -15.60
C ARG A 112 -18.84 10.99 -16.67
N SER A 113 -19.61 10.50 -17.63
CA SER A 113 -20.40 11.31 -18.55
C SER A 113 -21.85 11.30 -18.08
N ILE A 114 -22.50 12.45 -18.14
CA ILE A 114 -23.94 12.60 -17.92
C ILE A 114 -24.54 13.17 -19.19
N ASP A 115 -25.58 12.51 -19.70
CA ASP A 115 -26.39 13.02 -20.81
C ASP A 115 -27.31 14.14 -20.30
N ILE A 116 -27.57 15.13 -21.16
CA ILE A 116 -28.49 16.25 -20.95
C ILE A 116 -29.72 16.04 -21.84
#